data_AF-D8F2T9-F1
#
_entry.id   AF-D8F2T9-F1
#
_cell.length_a   1.000
_cell.length_b   1.000
_cell.length_c   1.000
_cell.angle_alpha   90.00
_cell.angle_beta   90.00
_cell.angle_gamma   90.00
#
_symmetry.space_group_name_H-M   'P 1'
#
loop_
_entity.id
_entity.type
_entity.pdbx_description
1 polymer ?
#
loop_
_entity_poly.entity_id
_entity_poly.type
_entity_poly.pdbx_seq_one_letter_code
_entity_poly.pdbx_strand_id
1 'polypeptide(L)' 'MYAYDAYFLDCAIRHKAPLLTLDKKLKAAANTLNIDTLEV' A
#
# COMPACT_ATOMS: atom_id res chain seq x y z
N MET A 1 8.51 2.74 -8.57
CA MET A 1 8.22 2.28 -7.21
C MET A 1 9.53 2.34 -6.46
N TYR A 2 9.59 3.16 -5.41
CA TYR A 2 10.80 3.31 -4.60
C TYR A 2 10.92 2.14 -3.61
N ALA A 3 12.11 1.93 -3.03
CA ALA A 3 12.31 0.87 -2.03
C ALA A 3 11.35 1.02 -0.83
N TYR A 4 10.97 2.26 -0.50
CA TYR A 4 10.07 2.55 0.60
C TYR A 4 8.61 2.13 0.33
N ASP A 5 8.15 2.25 -0.92
CA ASP A 5 6.80 1.79 -1.33
C ASP A 5 6.64 0.29 -1.08
N ALA A 6 7.66 -0.50 -1.47
CA ALA A 6 7.67 -1.94 -1.29
C ALA A 6 7.68 -2.34 0.20
N TYR A 7 8.44 -1.60 1.02
CA TYR A 7 8.47 -1.83 2.47
C TYR A 7 7.09 -1.62 3.10
N PHE A 8 6.39 -0.55 2.73
CA PHE A 8 5.04 -0.31 3.26
C PHE A 8 4.00 -1.33 2.80
N LEU A 9 4.10 -1.79 1.55
CA LEU A 9 3.24 -2.88 1.05
C LEU A 9 3.50 -4.17 1.85
N ASP A 10 4.76 -4.52 2.10
CA ASP A 10 5.13 -5.67 2.93
C ASP A 10 4.59 -5.54 4.36
N CYS A 11 4.69 -4.36 4.97
CA CYS A 11 4.08 -4.11 6.28
C CYS A 11 2.55 -4.29 6.25
N ALA A 12 1.86 -3.69 5.27
CA ALA A 12 0.41 -3.79 5.16
C ALA A 12 -0.06 -5.25 5.01
N ILE A 13 0.68 -6.06 4.22
CA ILE A 13 0.42 -7.49 4.06
C ILE A 13 0.63 -8.24 5.37
N ARG A 14 1.79 -8.08 6.02
CA ARG A 14 2.12 -8.80 7.26
C ARG A 14 1.16 -8.49 8.40
N HIS A 15 0.73 -7.24 8.49
CA HIS A 15 -0.15 -6.78 9.55
C HIS A 15 -1.64 -6.84 9.19
N LYS A 16 -1.97 -7.25 7.96
CA LYS A 16 -3.36 -7.26 7.45
C LYS A 16 -4.06 -5.92 7.69
N ALA A 17 -3.34 -4.83 7.44
CA ALA A 17 -3.77 -3.47 7.72
C ALA A 17 -3.95 -2.71 6.41
N PRO A 18 -4.91 -1.75 6.36
CA PRO A 18 -5.08 -0.92 5.18
C PRO A 18 -3.88 0.02 4.99
N LEU A 19 -3.52 0.29 3.73
CA LEU A 19 -2.49 1.24 3.36
C LEU A 19 -3.08 2.64 3.19
N LEU A 20 -2.68 3.56 4.07
CA LEU A 20 -3.02 4.97 3.96
C LEU A 20 -2.05 5.68 3.02
N THR A 21 -2.54 6.20 1.90
CA THR A 21 -1.68 6.93 0.96
C THR A 21 -2.48 7.87 0.05
N LEU A 22 -1.86 9.00 -0.30
CA LEU A 22 -2.31 9.91 -1.37
C LEU A 22 -1.65 9.62 -2.72
N ASP A 23 -0.63 8.76 -2.74
CA ASP A 23 0.08 8.41 -3.96
C ASP A 23 -0.75 7.42 -4.78
N LYS A 24 -1.20 7.88 -5.95
CA LYS A 24 -2.05 7.09 -6.86
C LYS A 24 -1.36 5.85 -7.41
N LYS A 25 -0.03 5.88 -7.60
CA LYS A 25 0.73 4.72 -8.12
C LYS A 25 0.86 3.66 -7.03
N LEU A 26 1.12 4.07 -5.79
CA LEU A 26 1.19 3.17 -4.64
C LEU A 26 -0.19 2.57 -4.33
N LYS A 27 -1.26 3.37 -4.42
CA LYS A 27 -2.64 2.88 -4.30
C LYS A 27 -2.96 1.82 -5.35
N ALA A 28 -2.57 2.04 -6.61
CA ALA A 28 -2.74 1.04 -7.66
C ALA A 28 -1.97 -0.26 -7.34
N ALA A 29 -0.74 -0.17 -6.87
CA ALA A 29 0.05 -1.34 -6.46
C ALA A 29 -0.61 -2.10 -5.27
N ALA A 30 -1.08 -1.37 -4.24
CA ALA A 30 -1.81 -1.95 -3.12
C ALA A 30 -3.08 -2.69 -3.56
N ASN A 31 -3.86 -2.09 -4.47
CA ASN A 31 -5.06 -2.71 -5.03
C ASN A 31 -4.73 -4.00 -5.81
N THR A 32 -3.64 -4.04 -6.59
CA THR A 32 -3.22 -5.28 -7.29
C THR A 32 -2.82 -6.39 -6.33
N LEU A 33 -2.42 -6.03 -5.11
CA LEU A 33 -2.04 -6.96 -4.03
C LEU A 33 -3.21 -7.27 -3.08
N ASN A 34 -4.43 -6.80 -3.39
CA ASN A 34 -5.62 -6.92 -2.53
C ASN A 34 -5.41 -6.36 -1.12
N ILE A 35 -4.64 -5.27 -1.01
CA ILE A 35 -4.47 -4.52 0.24
C ILE A 35 -5.51 -3.40 0.24
N ASP A 36 -6.31 -3.31 1.30
CA ASP A 36 -7.26 -2.23 1.48
C ASP A 36 -6.54 -0.88 1.51
N THR A 37 -7.14 0.17 0.96
CA THR A 37 -6.51 1.51 0.91
C THR A 37 -7.43 2.58 1.49
N LEU A 38 -6.83 3.55 2.19
CA LEU A 38 -7.51 4.72 2.74
C LEU A 38 -6.90 5.98 2.12
N GLU A 39 -7.74 7.00 1.90
CA GLU A 39 -7.32 8.35 1.47
C GLU A 39 -7.55 9.34 2.62
N VAL A 40 -6.62 10.28 2.80
CA VAL A 40 -6.71 11.43 3.71
C VAL A 40 -6.76 12.72 2.94
#